data_AF-A0A9W8LQM5-F1
#
_entry.id   AF-A0A9W8LQM5-F1
#
_cell.length_a   1.000
_cell.length_b   1.000
_cell.length_c   1.000
_cell.angle_alpha   90.00
_cell.angle_beta   90.00
_cell.angle_gamma   90.00
#
_symmetry.space_group_name_H-M   'P 1'
#
loop_
_entity.id
_entity.type
_entity.pdbx_description
1 polymer ?
#
loop_
_entity_poly.entity_id
_entity_poly.type
_entity_poly.pdbx_seq_one_letter_code
_entity_poly.pdbx_strand_id
1 'polypeptide(L)'
;EEDGGENASLLACMRIQGEVMKTIIFHEHTIQHMPSNRYIVLFLKKYIEKIERVPDYNLDDELIEFYVSLAATTEVTFAPSGMCYKTYVLDKEQYTRIVLREEQMLISSGTTGFQTWEAGLRLADFFTEHPGKCHLFKSERLDHCYLN
;
A
#
# COMPACT_ATOMS: atom_id res chain seq x y z
N GLU A 1 -25.92 7.03 -7.76
CA GLU A 1 -24.74 7.21 -6.88
C GLU A 1 -25.20 7.20 -5.42
N GLU A 2 -25.68 6.07 -4.90
CA GLU A 2 -26.24 5.98 -3.53
C GLU A 2 -25.48 5.00 -2.60
N ASP A 3 -24.44 4.33 -3.09
CA ASP A 3 -23.69 3.29 -2.35
C ASP A 3 -22.59 3.84 -1.41
N GLY A 4 -22.45 5.16 -1.33
CA GLY A 4 -21.37 5.82 -0.57
C GLY A 4 -21.68 6.06 0.92
N GLY A 5 -22.96 6.15 1.29
CA GLY A 5 -23.39 6.60 2.63
C GLY A 5 -23.26 5.56 3.74
N GLU A 6 -23.62 4.30 3.45
CA GLU A 6 -23.52 3.20 4.43
C GLU A 6 -22.07 2.89 4.78
N ASN A 7 -21.20 2.84 3.77
CA ASN A 7 -19.77 2.60 3.96
C ASN A 7 -19.10 3.72 4.77
N ALA A 8 -19.48 4.99 4.55
CA ALA A 8 -18.94 6.11 5.32
C ALA A 8 -19.38 6.04 6.80
N SER A 9 -20.64 5.69 7.05
CA SER A 9 -21.18 5.54 8.41
C SER A 9 -20.49 4.40 9.16
N LEU A 10 -20.21 3.28 8.48
CA LEU A 10 -19.45 2.17 9.06
C LEU A 10 -18.04 2.59 9.46
N LEU A 11 -17.32 3.30 8.59
CA LEU A 11 -15.98 3.82 8.87
C LEU A 11 -15.98 4.88 9.99
N ALA A 12 -17.05 5.66 10.11
CA ALA A 12 -17.21 6.66 11.15
C ALA A 12 -17.53 6.06 12.54
N CYS A 13 -17.96 4.79 12.61
CA CYS A 13 -18.22 4.12 13.89
C CYS A 13 -16.96 4.09 14.77
N MET A 14 -17.07 4.56 16.02
CA MET A 14 -15.93 4.68 16.95
C MET A 14 -15.15 3.37 17.14
N ARG A 15 -15.87 2.24 17.21
CA ARG A 15 -15.26 0.90 17.26
C ARG A 15 -14.39 0.63 16.03
N ILE A 16 -14.85 1.02 14.83
CA ILE A 16 -14.13 0.80 13.58
C ILE A 16 -12.94 1.76 13.46
N GLN A 17 -13.03 2.99 13.94
CA GLN A 17 -11.91 3.93 13.95
C GLN A 17 -10.69 3.37 14.69
N GLY A 18 -10.88 2.84 15.91
CA GLY A 18 -9.81 2.18 16.66
C GLY A 18 -9.28 0.91 15.99
N GLU A 19 -10.17 0.10 15.40
CA GLU A 19 -9.76 -1.10 14.67
C GLU A 19 -8.97 -0.78 13.39
N VAL A 20 -9.28 0.31 12.69
CA VAL A 20 -8.51 0.77 11.52
C VAL A 20 -7.06 1.06 11.92
N MET A 21 -6.82 1.73 13.04
CA MET A 21 -5.46 1.98 13.52
C MET A 21 -4.73 0.66 13.81
N LYS A 22 -5.36 -0.25 14.55
CA LYS A 22 -4.75 -1.53 14.94
C LYS A 22 -4.49 -2.46 13.76
N THR A 23 -5.45 -2.58 12.84
CA THR A 23 -5.45 -3.59 11.77
C THR A 23 -4.82 -3.10 10.47
N ILE A 24 -4.67 -1.79 10.29
CA ILE A 24 -4.04 -1.23 9.08
C ILE A 24 -2.68 -0.63 9.42
N ILE A 25 -2.62 0.32 10.36
CA ILE A 25 -1.39 1.06 10.66
C ILE A 25 -0.42 0.21 11.50
N PHE A 26 -0.93 -0.42 12.57
CA PHE A 26 -0.13 -1.18 13.53
C PHE A 26 -0.17 -2.69 13.32
N HIS A 27 -0.65 -3.14 12.17
CA HIS A 27 -0.64 -4.55 11.82
C HIS A 27 0.81 -5.03 11.65
N GLU A 28 1.10 -6.25 12.11
CA GLU A 28 2.45 -6.85 12.08
C GLU A 28 3.14 -6.72 10.72
N HIS A 29 2.43 -7.09 9.65
CA HIS A 29 2.93 -6.94 8.28
C HIS A 29 3.22 -5.48 7.87
N THR A 30 2.38 -4.53 8.29
CA THR A 30 2.60 -3.10 8.02
C THR A 30 3.82 -2.61 8.80
N ILE A 31 4.08 -3.12 10.00
CA ILE A 31 5.29 -2.76 10.77
C ILE A 31 6.55 -3.30 10.07
N GLN A 32 6.51 -4.54 9.58
CA GLN A 32 7.63 -5.14 8.84
C GLN A 32 7.97 -4.38 7.55
N HIS A 33 6.93 -3.92 6.84
CA HIS A 33 7.06 -3.21 5.57
C HIS A 33 6.36 -1.85 5.64
N MET A 34 6.86 -1.00 6.53
CA MET A 34 6.21 0.27 6.89
C MET A 34 6.07 1.22 5.71
N PRO A 35 4.85 1.69 5.41
CA PRO A 35 4.64 2.83 4.54
C PRO A 35 5.35 4.05 5.10
N SER A 36 5.76 5.00 4.24
CA SER A 36 6.37 6.23 4.74
C SER A 36 5.40 7.02 5.62
N ASN A 37 5.92 7.74 6.63
CA ASN A 37 5.09 8.60 7.47
C ASN A 37 4.25 9.58 6.63
N ARG A 38 4.81 10.08 5.52
CA ARG A 38 4.08 10.90 4.53
C ARG A 38 2.84 10.18 4.01
N TYR A 39 2.96 8.92 3.61
CA TYR A 39 1.82 8.14 3.14
C TYR A 39 0.78 7.96 4.25
N ILE A 40 1.22 7.64 5.47
CA ILE A 40 0.33 7.45 6.62
C ILE A 40 -0.43 8.74 6.94
N VAL A 41 0.24 9.90 6.98
CA VAL A 41 -0.38 11.21 7.19
C VAL A 41 -1.44 11.51 6.12
N LEU A 42 -1.13 11.26 4.85
CA LEU A 42 -2.07 11.49 3.76
C LEU A 42 -3.27 10.54 3.81
N PHE A 43 -3.04 9.27 4.17
CA PHE A 43 -4.10 8.28 4.39
C PHE A 43 -5.02 8.72 5.54
N LEU A 44 -4.45 9.05 6.71
CA LEU A 44 -5.21 9.48 7.88
C LEU A 44 -5.97 10.77 7.63
N LYS A 45 -5.36 11.75 6.95
CA LYS A 45 -6.05 12.97 6.52
C LYS A 45 -7.29 12.65 5.69
N LYS A 46 -7.17 11.76 4.69
CA LYS A 46 -8.31 11.34 3.87
C LYS A 46 -9.36 10.55 4.64
N TYR A 47 -8.93 9.77 5.64
CA TYR A 47 -9.82 9.03 6.52
C TYR A 47 -10.62 9.97 7.43
N ILE A 48 -9.95 10.91 8.11
CA ILE A 48 -10.54 11.95 8.95
C ILE A 48 -11.53 12.80 8.13
N GLU A 49 -11.12 13.29 6.95
CA GLU A 49 -12.00 14.04 6.03
C GLU A 49 -13.27 13.26 5.64
N LYS A 50 -13.24 11.92 5.66
CA LYS A 50 -14.44 11.11 5.39
C LYS A 50 -15.36 11.06 6.61
N ILE A 51 -14.80 10.91 7.82
CA ILE A 51 -15.57 10.83 9.06
C ILE A 51 -16.24 12.17 9.34
N GLU A 52 -15.53 13.30 9.17
CA GLU A 52 -16.06 14.65 9.39
C GLU A 52 -17.26 15.01 8.50
N ARG A 53 -17.42 14.31 7.37
CA ARG A 53 -18.58 14.49 6.47
C ARG A 53 -19.82 13.73 6.94
N VAL A 54 -19.68 12.80 7.87
CA VAL A 54 -20.80 12.01 8.40
C VAL A 54 -21.36 12.73 9.63
N PRO A 55 -22.63 13.20 9.60
CA PRO A 55 -23.23 13.85 10.75
C PRO A 55 -23.37 12.86 11.92
N ASP A 56 -23.38 13.39 13.14
CA ASP A 56 -23.60 12.65 14.40
C ASP A 56 -22.50 11.64 14.80
N TYR A 57 -21.37 11.61 14.09
CA TYR A 57 -20.18 10.84 14.48
C TYR A 57 -19.07 11.76 14.98
N ASN A 58 -18.38 11.31 16.03
CA ASN A 58 -17.18 11.97 16.54
C ASN A 58 -15.93 11.22 16.09
N LEU A 59 -14.85 11.96 15.91
CA LEU A 59 -13.53 11.39 15.71
C LEU A 59 -13.02 10.80 17.04
N ASP A 60 -12.35 9.67 16.94
CA ASP A 60 -11.64 9.05 18.05
C ASP A 60 -10.43 9.92 18.48
N ASP A 61 -10.28 10.13 19.79
CA ASP A 61 -9.24 11.02 20.33
C ASP A 61 -7.84 10.46 20.09
N GLU A 62 -7.63 9.14 20.21
CA GLU A 62 -6.34 8.49 19.96
C GLU A 62 -5.94 8.62 18.48
N LEU A 63 -6.92 8.49 17.57
CA LEU A 63 -6.73 8.71 16.14
C LEU A 63 -6.27 10.14 15.84
N ILE A 64 -6.93 11.14 16.43
CA ILE A 64 -6.56 12.55 16.22
C ILE A 64 -5.17 12.82 16.79
N GLU A 65 -4.88 12.38 18.01
CA GLU A 65 -3.58 12.60 18.66
C GLU A 65 -2.44 11.97 17.85
N PHE A 66 -2.64 10.74 17.36
CA PHE A 66 -1.68 10.07 16.49
C PHE A 66 -1.49 10.82 15.16
N TYR A 67 -2.58 11.25 14.53
CA TYR A 67 -2.50 12.02 13.29
C TYR A 67 -1.73 13.34 13.48
N VAL A 68 -2.05 14.11 14.52
CA VAL A 68 -1.43 15.41 14.80
C VAL A 68 0.05 15.25 15.11
N SER A 69 0.42 14.30 15.97
CA SER A 69 1.82 14.03 16.31
C SER A 69 2.65 13.60 15.10
N LEU A 70 2.10 12.71 14.25
CA LEU A 70 2.77 12.26 13.04
C LEU A 70 2.88 13.37 12.00
N ALA A 71 1.81 14.15 11.79
CA ALA A 71 1.79 15.26 10.84
C ALA A 71 2.77 16.37 11.23
N ALA A 72 2.91 16.67 12.53
CA ALA A 72 3.84 17.68 13.04
C ALA A 72 5.32 17.33 12.77
N THR A 73 5.63 16.04 12.63
CA THR A 73 7.00 15.53 12.44
C THR A 73 7.28 15.08 11.01
N THR A 74 6.31 15.18 10.11
CA THR A 74 6.41 14.67 8.74
C THR A 74 6.47 15.80 7.72
N GLU A 75 7.55 15.87 6.96
CA GLU A 75 7.63 16.76 5.81
C GLU A 75 6.74 16.25 4.67
N VAL A 76 5.64 16.96 4.40
CA VAL A 76 4.74 16.64 3.28
C VAL A 76 5.24 17.36 2.02
N THR A 77 6.31 16.84 1.41
CA THR A 77 6.72 17.25 0.06
C THR A 77 6.01 16.40 -1.00
N PHE A 78 5.69 17.01 -2.15
CA PHE A 78 4.93 16.34 -3.22
C PHE A 78 5.79 15.46 -4.15
N ALA A 79 7.12 15.48 -3.99
CA ALA A 79 8.01 14.70 -4.84
C ALA A 79 8.00 13.22 -4.40
N PRO A 80 7.65 12.25 -5.27
CA PRO A 80 7.93 10.86 -5.00
C PRO A 80 9.46 10.70 -4.98
N SER A 81 10.01 10.24 -3.86
CA SER A 81 11.44 10.02 -3.75
C SER A 81 11.72 8.72 -3.03
N GLY A 82 12.68 7.98 -3.57
CA GLY A 82 13.21 6.76 -2.97
C GLY A 82 12.41 5.49 -3.21
N MET A 83 12.73 4.52 -2.35
CA MET A 83 12.22 3.16 -2.40
C MET A 83 10.99 3.02 -1.49
N CYS A 84 10.09 2.11 -1.86
CA CYS A 84 8.93 1.73 -1.07
C CYS A 84 8.72 0.21 -1.16
N TYR A 85 7.91 -0.33 -0.25
CA TYR A 85 7.47 -1.71 -0.35
C TYR A 85 6.07 -1.76 -0.94
N LYS A 86 5.86 -2.63 -1.93
CA LYS A 86 4.54 -2.96 -2.47
C LYS A 86 4.22 -4.41 -2.14
N THR A 87 2.99 -4.64 -1.69
CA THR A 87 2.48 -5.97 -1.35
C THR A 87 1.49 -6.41 -2.41
N TYR A 88 1.78 -7.51 -3.07
CA TYR A 88 0.92 -8.15 -4.06
C TYR A 88 0.27 -9.38 -3.41
N VAL A 89 -1.05 -9.49 -3.51
CA VAL A 89 -1.82 -10.61 -2.95
C VAL A 89 -2.13 -11.58 -4.09
N LEU A 90 -1.55 -12.78 -4.02
CA LEU A 90 -1.75 -13.83 -5.02
C LEU A 90 -3.02 -14.62 -4.77
N ASP A 91 -3.29 -14.92 -3.50
CA ASP A 91 -4.49 -15.62 -3.06
C ASP A 91 -5.06 -14.91 -1.84
N LYS A 92 -6.31 -14.43 -1.98
CA LYS A 92 -7.03 -13.71 -0.93
C LYS A 92 -7.52 -14.65 0.18
N GLU A 93 -7.79 -15.91 -0.14
CA GLU A 93 -8.28 -16.91 0.80
C GLU A 93 -7.13 -17.56 1.57
N GLN A 94 -6.03 -17.86 0.88
CA GLN A 94 -4.83 -18.46 1.47
C GLN A 94 -3.83 -17.44 2.01
N TYR A 95 -4.15 -16.14 1.93
CA TYR A 95 -3.31 -15.03 2.37
C TYR A 95 -1.86 -15.10 1.84
N THR A 96 -1.68 -15.63 0.62
CA THR A 96 -0.36 -15.70 0.00
C THR A 96 0.01 -14.34 -0.57
N ARG A 97 1.15 -13.79 -0.15
CA ARG A 97 1.57 -12.43 -0.48
C ARG A 97 3.02 -12.40 -0.94
N ILE A 98 3.32 -11.53 -1.88
CA ILE A 98 4.68 -11.19 -2.31
C ILE A 98 4.91 -9.72 -1.98
N VAL A 99 5.98 -9.43 -1.23
CA VAL A 99 6.40 -8.05 -0.95
C VAL A 99 7.63 -7.73 -1.78
N LEU A 100 7.56 -6.70 -2.61
CA LEU A 100 8.68 -6.22 -3.42
C LEU A 100 9.10 -4.83 -2.97
N ARG A 101 10.42 -4.60 -2.96
CA ARG A 101 10.99 -3.27 -2.80
C ARG A 101 11.09 -2.63 -4.18
N GLU A 102 10.42 -1.51 -4.37
CA GLU A 102 10.31 -0.81 -5.65
C GLU A 102 10.61 0.69 -5.50
N GLU A 103 11.07 1.32 -6.57
CA GLU A 103 11.17 2.78 -6.61
C GLU A 103 9.77 3.41 -6.75
N GLN A 104 9.57 4.61 -6.21
CA GLN A 104 8.32 5.36 -6.42
C GLN A 104 8.28 6.06 -7.79
N MET A 105 9.44 6.29 -8.40
CA MET A 105 9.58 6.96 -9.69
C MET A 105 9.68 5.95 -10.83
N LEU A 106 8.91 6.17 -11.90
CA LEU A 106 8.98 5.36 -13.12
C LEU A 106 10.30 5.57 -13.87
N ILE A 107 10.89 6.76 -13.74
CA ILE A 107 12.21 7.09 -14.30
C ILE A 107 13.07 7.57 -13.13
N SER A 108 14.18 6.88 -12.91
CA SER A 108 15.18 7.20 -11.88
C SER A 108 16.55 7.18 -12.52
N SER A 109 17.35 8.21 -12.27
CA SER A 109 18.72 8.33 -12.80
C SER A 109 18.85 8.16 -14.33
N GLY A 110 17.85 8.62 -15.09
CA GLY A 110 17.84 8.51 -16.56
C GLY A 110 17.51 7.12 -17.11
N THR A 111 17.15 6.17 -16.25
CA THR A 111 16.72 4.82 -16.62
C THR A 111 15.29 4.56 -16.13
N THR A 112 14.69 3.47 -16.61
CA THR A 112 13.43 3.00 -16.03
C THR A 112 13.67 2.60 -14.59
N GLY A 113 12.89 3.17 -13.67
CA GLY A 113 12.98 2.88 -12.25
C GLY A 113 12.62 1.44 -11.95
N PHE A 114 13.06 0.97 -10.77
CA PHE A 114 12.83 -0.40 -10.32
C PHE A 114 11.36 -0.59 -9.89
N GLN A 115 10.44 -0.60 -10.86
CA GLN A 115 9.00 -0.75 -10.67
C GLN A 115 8.46 -1.97 -11.40
N THR A 116 7.49 -2.64 -10.78
CA THR A 116 6.76 -3.70 -11.46
C THR A 116 5.79 -3.09 -12.48
N TRP A 117 5.94 -3.49 -13.74
CA TRP A 117 5.09 -3.03 -14.83
C TRP A 117 3.82 -3.87 -14.95
N GLU A 118 2.77 -3.28 -15.50
CA GLU A 118 1.48 -3.98 -15.74
C GLU A 118 1.67 -5.30 -16.50
N ALA A 119 2.54 -5.33 -17.51
CA ALA A 119 2.84 -6.56 -18.25
C ALA A 119 3.44 -7.67 -17.35
N GLY A 120 4.26 -7.31 -16.37
CA GLY A 120 4.80 -8.23 -15.38
C GLY A 120 3.71 -8.76 -14.44
N LEU A 121 2.76 -7.92 -14.03
CA LEU A 121 1.61 -8.33 -13.23
C LEU A 121 0.72 -9.32 -14.01
N ARG A 122 0.37 -9.01 -15.26
CA ARG A 122 -0.43 -9.91 -16.11
C ARG A 122 0.26 -11.25 -16.34
N LEU A 123 1.58 -11.25 -16.45
CA LEU A 123 2.36 -12.48 -16.59
C LEU A 123 2.36 -13.29 -15.29
N ALA A 124 2.46 -12.64 -14.14
CA ALA A 124 2.35 -13.30 -12.84
C ALA A 124 0.96 -13.92 -12.62
N ASP A 125 -0.10 -13.20 -12.98
CA ASP A 125 -1.47 -13.72 -12.95
C ASP A 125 -1.60 -14.96 -13.84
N PHE A 126 -1.11 -14.87 -15.08
CA PHE A 126 -1.12 -15.99 -16.02
C PHE A 126 -0.43 -17.24 -15.45
N PHE A 127 0.73 -17.10 -14.79
CA PHE A 127 1.42 -18.23 -14.17
C PHE A 127 0.72 -18.76 -12.93
N THR A 128 0.04 -17.91 -12.18
CA THR A 128 -0.76 -18.32 -11.03
C THR A 128 -1.95 -19.18 -11.49
N GLU A 129 -2.57 -18.83 -12.60
CA GLU A 129 -3.64 -19.62 -13.24
C GLU A 129 -3.13 -20.88 -13.97
N HIS A 130 -1.86 -20.86 -14.40
CA HIS A 130 -1.26 -21.94 -15.19
C HIS A 130 0.10 -22.40 -14.63
N PRO A 131 0.14 -23.00 -13.43
CA PRO A 131 1.39 -23.37 -12.76
C PRO A 131 2.24 -24.35 -13.58
N GLY A 132 1.60 -25.20 -14.40
CA GLY A 132 2.28 -26.12 -15.32
C GLY A 132 3.02 -25.44 -16.47
N LYS A 133 2.80 -24.15 -16.76
CA LYS A 133 3.38 -23.42 -17.92
C LYS A 133 4.62 -22.60 -17.57
N CYS A 134 5.02 -22.49 -16.30
CA CYS A 134 6.22 -21.74 -15.90
C CYS A 134 7.51 -22.23 -16.57
N HIS A 135 7.60 -23.52 -16.92
CA HIS A 135 8.77 -24.09 -17.58
C HIS A 135 9.01 -23.53 -19.00
N LEU A 136 7.98 -22.98 -19.65
CA LEU A 136 8.08 -22.39 -20.99
C LEU A 136 8.84 -21.07 -21.01
N PHE A 137 9.04 -20.45 -19.84
CA PHE A 137 9.72 -19.16 -19.68
C PHE A 137 11.04 -19.28 -18.91
N LYS A 138 11.54 -20.50 -18.67
CA LYS A 138 12.91 -20.69 -18.19
C LYS A 138 13.88 -20.25 -19.29
N SER A 139 14.46 -19.06 -19.15
CA SER A 139 15.55 -18.60 -20.00
C SER A 139 16.78 -19.50 -19.83
N GLU A 140 17.37 -19.98 -20.92
CA GLU A 140 18.70 -20.59 -20.96
C GLU A 140 19.85 -19.57 -20.76
N ARG A 141 19.57 -18.31 -20.40
CA ARG A 141 20.61 -17.28 -20.25
C ARG A 141 20.35 -16.36 -19.07
N LEU A 142 21.07 -16.60 -17.97
CA LEU A 142 21.40 -15.61 -16.94
C LEU A 142 22.82 -15.80 -16.37
N ASP A 143 23.74 -16.49 -17.07
CA ASP A 143 25.12 -16.70 -16.59
C ASP A 143 26.11 -15.57 -16.92
N HIS A 144 25.68 -14.50 -17.62
CA HIS A 144 26.63 -13.49 -18.14
C HIS A 144 26.29 -12.02 -17.87
N CYS A 145 25.38 -11.72 -16.95
CA CYS A 145 25.14 -10.34 -16.52
C CYS A 145 25.72 -10.09 -15.13
N TYR A 146 27.05 -10.23 -14.99
CA TYR A 146 27.79 -9.50 -13.97
C TYR A 146 28.17 -8.14 -14.55
N LEU A 147 27.60 -7.08 -13.97
CA LEU A 147 27.98 -5.70 -14.20
C LEU A 147 29.46 -5.51 -13.85
N ASN A 148 30.21 -4.89 -14.77
CA ASN A 148 31.47 -4.20 -14.45
C ASN A 148 31.17 -2.95 -13.63
#